data_AF-B2JBS7-F1
#
_entry.id   AF-B2JBS7-F1
#
_cell.length_a   1.000
_cell.length_b   1.000
_cell.length_c   1.000
_cell.angle_alpha   90.00
_cell.angle_beta   90.00
_cell.angle_gamma   90.00
#
_symmetry.space_group_name_H-M   'P 1'
#
loop_
_entity.id
_entity.type
_entity.pdbx_description
1 polymer ?
#
loop_
_entity_poly.entity_id
_entity_poly.type
_entity_poly.pdbx_seq_one_letter_code
_entity_poly.pdbx_strand_id
1 'polypeptide(L)'
;MQNLTRIHDSTLLTQSGVYQIDRTLYRYLEKTGTVKAPQYIFRPLSGEKKKADIKLNDKALTTRCYVVEGLSTSSSVINQQSQQLSLF
;
A
#
# COMPACT_ATOMS: atom_id res chain seq x y z
N MET A 1 12.36 8.52 -12.22
CA MET A 1 10.93 8.33 -12.58
C MET A 1 10.49 7.07 -11.87
N GLN A 2 9.42 7.10 -11.05
CA GLN A 2 8.92 5.88 -10.43
C GLN A 2 8.13 5.08 -11.48
N ASN A 3 8.47 3.80 -11.64
CA ASN A 3 7.77 2.92 -12.58
C ASN A 3 6.44 2.48 -11.96
N LEU A 4 5.36 2.80 -12.66
CA LEU A 4 3.99 2.50 -12.26
C LEU A 4 3.46 1.39 -13.15
N THR A 5 3.32 0.19 -12.59
CA THR A 5 2.78 -0.95 -13.31
C THR A 5 1.32 -1.15 -12.91
N ARG A 6 0.42 -1.25 -13.89
CA ARG A 6 -1.00 -1.47 -13.59
C ARG A 6 -1.19 -2.89 -13.04
N ILE A 7 -2.01 -3.01 -12.00
CA ILE A 7 -2.40 -4.32 -11.48
C ILE A 7 -3.53 -4.85 -12.33
N HIS A 8 -3.35 -6.04 -12.88
CA HIS A 8 -4.37 -6.73 -13.66
C HIS A 8 -5.08 -7.83 -12.87
N ASP A 9 -4.50 -8.27 -11.75
CA ASP A 9 -5.05 -9.36 -10.95
C ASP A 9 -4.74 -9.16 -9.46
N SER A 10 -5.66 -9.64 -8.62
CA SER A 10 -5.53 -9.58 -7.16
C SER A 10 -4.35 -10.38 -6.58
N THR A 11 -3.87 -11.39 -7.29
CA THR A 11 -2.71 -12.21 -6.91
C THR A 11 -1.40 -11.43 -6.92
N LEU A 12 -1.34 -10.30 -7.62
CA LEU A 12 -0.19 -9.40 -7.64
C LEU A 12 -0.14 -8.50 -6.39
N LEU A 13 -1.17 -8.53 -5.54
CA LEU A 13 -1.19 -7.80 -4.29
C LEU A 13 -0.32 -8.51 -3.24
N THR A 14 0.60 -7.75 -2.66
CA THR A 14 1.51 -8.18 -1.61
C THR A 14 1.40 -7.23 -0.44
N GLN A 15 1.50 -7.74 0.79
CA GLN A 15 1.40 -6.90 1.99
C GLN A 15 2.55 -5.90 2.14
N SER A 16 3.71 -6.19 1.55
CA SER A 16 4.86 -5.29 1.51
C SER A 16 4.81 -4.30 0.34
N GLY A 17 3.89 -4.45 -0.61
CA GLY A 17 3.81 -3.59 -1.80
C GLY A 17 3.21 -2.22 -1.52
N VAL A 18 3.68 -1.21 -2.27
CA VAL A 18 3.08 0.12 -2.31
C VAL A 18 2.28 0.31 -3.60
N TYR A 19 1.09 0.87 -3.45
CA TYR A 19 0.11 1.01 -4.52
C TYR A 19 -0.33 2.45 -4.66
N GLN A 20 -0.34 2.97 -5.88
CA GLN A 20 -0.90 4.28 -6.20
C GLN A 20 -2.35 4.12 -6.67
N ILE A 21 -3.26 4.79 -5.97
CA ILE A 21 -4.70 4.85 -6.30
C ILE A 21 -5.11 6.31 -6.26
N ASP A 22 -5.69 6.83 -7.34
CA ASP A 22 -6.14 8.24 -7.44
C ASP A 22 -5.05 9.26 -7.00
N ARG A 23 -3.79 9.03 -7.41
CA ARG A 23 -2.60 9.83 -7.08
C ARG A 23 -2.19 9.85 -5.59
N THR A 24 -2.79 9.00 -4.77
CA THR A 24 -2.41 8.80 -3.37
C THR A 24 -1.74 7.44 -3.23
N LEU A 25 -0.71 7.36 -2.39
CA LEU A 25 -0.02 6.11 -2.10
C LEU A 25 -0.68 5.38 -0.93
N TYR A 26 -0.90 4.08 -1.13
CA TYR A 26 -1.53 3.18 -0.19
C TYR A 26 -0.69 1.91 -0.03
N ARG A 27 -0.82 1.26 1.13
CA ARG A 27 -0.39 -0.12 1.34
C ARG A 27 -1.59 -1.05 1.34
N TYR A 28 -1.41 -2.26 0.86
CA TYR A 28 -2.43 -3.30 0.94
C TYR A 28 -2.49 -3.88 2.36
N LEU A 29 -3.70 -4.03 2.91
CA LEU A 29 -3.90 -4.66 4.23
C LEU A 29 -4.37 -6.10 4.08
N GLU A 30 -5.57 -6.26 3.52
CA GLU A 30 -6.25 -7.55 3.49
C GLU A 30 -7.33 -7.62 2.40
N LYS A 31 -7.73 -8.85 2.08
CA LYS A 31 -8.89 -9.17 1.24
C LYS A 31 -10.06 -9.50 2.15
N THR A 32 -11.18 -8.83 1.95
CA THR A 32 -12.45 -9.07 2.61
C THR A 32 -13.55 -9.36 1.58
N GLY A 33 -14.76 -9.65 2.03
CA GLY A 33 -15.91 -9.94 1.18
C GLY A 33 -16.08 -11.43 0.84
N THR A 34 -16.93 -11.69 -0.16
CA THR A 34 -17.26 -13.06 -0.58
C THR A 34 -16.47 -13.47 -1.83
N VAL A 35 -16.41 -14.76 -2.13
CA VAL A 35 -15.75 -15.28 -3.35
C VAL A 35 -16.30 -14.62 -4.62
N LYS A 36 -17.61 -14.32 -4.67
CA LYS A 36 -18.26 -13.66 -5.82
C LYS A 36 -18.06 -12.15 -5.86
N ALA A 37 -17.76 -11.52 -4.73
CA ALA A 37 -17.60 -10.08 -4.60
C ALA A 37 -16.42 -9.78 -3.65
N PRO A 38 -15.18 -10.04 -4.09
CA PRO A 38 -14.02 -9.75 -3.29
C PRO A 38 -13.84 -8.22 -3.15
N GLN A 39 -13.40 -7.82 -1.96
CA GLN A 39 -13.05 -6.46 -1.62
C GLN A 39 -11.62 -6.43 -1.09
N TYR A 40 -10.85 -5.42 -1.47
CA TYR A 40 -9.46 -5.25 -1.13
C TYR A 40 -9.30 -3.95 -0.35
N ILE A 41 -8.77 -4.05 0.87
CA ILE A 41 -8.61 -2.92 1.78
C ILE A 41 -7.21 -2.35 1.65
N PHE A 42 -7.14 -1.03 1.48
CA PHE A 42 -5.91 -0.28 1.32
C PHE A 42 -5.85 0.84 2.37
N ARG A 43 -4.69 1.00 3.00
CA ARG A 43 -4.43 2.04 3.98
C ARG A 43 -3.47 3.09 3.43
N PRO A 44 -3.79 4.40 3.53
CA PRO A 44 -2.88 5.44 3.07
C PRO A 44 -1.58 5.43 3.85
N LEU A 45 -0.47 5.80 3.20
CA LEU A 45 0.82 5.93 3.87
C LEU A 45 0.87 7.18 4.76
N SER A 46 1.62 7.08 5.87
CA SER A 46 1.83 8.20 6.80
C SER A 46 2.55 9.35 6.09
N GLY A 47 1.83 10.43 5.81
CA GLY A 47 2.32 11.58 5.05
C GLY A 47 1.32 12.07 3.99
N GLU A 48 0.38 11.21 3.59
CA GLU A 48 -0.66 11.57 2.63
C GLU A 48 -1.80 12.38 3.27
N LYS A 49 -2.42 13.28 2.49
CA LYS A 49 -3.56 14.11 2.95
C LYS A 49 -4.78 13.28 3.35
N LYS A 50 -4.93 12.08 2.79
CA LYS A 50 -6.04 11.16 3.08
C LYS A 50 -5.67 10.28 4.27
N LYS A 51 -6.53 10.27 5.29
CA LYS A 51 -6.37 9.44 6.50
C LYS A 51 -7.29 8.22 6.55
N ALA A 52 -8.19 8.09 5.58
CA ALA A 52 -9.18 7.02 5.56
C ALA A 52 -8.69 5.83 4.74
N ASP A 53 -8.92 4.63 5.26
CA ASP A 53 -8.76 3.37 4.52
C ASP A 53 -9.77 3.34 3.36
N ILE A 54 -9.34 2.83 2.19
CA ILE A 54 -10.19 2.68 1.01
C ILE A 54 -10.42 1.20 0.72
N LYS A 55 -11.64 0.88 0.27
CA LYS A 55 -12.01 -0.47 -0.18
C LYS A 55 -12.22 -0.45 -1.68
N LEU A 56 -11.50 -1.30 -2.40
CA LEU A 56 -11.67 -1.51 -3.83
C LEU A 56 -12.30 -2.87 -4.10
N ASN A 57 -13.17 -2.94 -5.11
CA ASN A 57 -13.59 -4.23 -5.68
C ASN A 57 -12.62 -4.64 -6.81
N ASP A 58 -12.81 -5.83 -7.36
CA ASP A 58 -11.97 -6.38 -8.42
C ASP A 58 -11.87 -5.47 -9.66
N LYS A 59 -13.00 -4.93 -10.10
CA LYS A 59 -13.06 -3.98 -11.23
C LYS A 59 -12.30 -2.69 -10.94
N ALA A 60 -12.44 -2.13 -9.74
CA ALA A 60 -11.78 -0.90 -9.35
C ALA A 60 -10.27 -1.11 -9.16
N LEU A 61 -9.87 -2.27 -8.65
CA LEU A 61 -8.47 -2.68 -8.53
C LEU A 61 -7.81 -2.65 -9.91
N THR A 62 -8.38 -3.35 -10.88
CA THR A 62 -7.80 -3.47 -12.22
C THR A 62 -7.81 -2.18 -13.03
N THR A 63 -8.71 -1.24 -12.71
CA THR A 63 -8.85 0.01 -13.46
C THR A 63 -7.99 1.14 -12.89
N ARG A 64 -7.82 1.21 -11.56
CA ARG A 64 -7.28 2.39 -10.87
C ARG A 64 -6.08 2.11 -9.96
N CYS A 65 -5.69 0.85 -9.77
CA CYS A 65 -4.57 0.49 -8.92
C CYS A 65 -3.30 0.27 -9.74
N TYR A 66 -2.23 0.94 -9.33
CA TYR A 66 -0.90 0.78 -9.92
C TYR A 66 0.07 0.39 -8.82
N VAL A 67 0.83 -0.68 -9.03
CA VAL A 67 1.97 -0.99 -8.17
C VAL A 67 3.09 -0.01 -8.47
N VAL A 68 3.72 0.50 -7.42
CA VAL A 68 4.90 1.37 -7.54
C VAL A 68 6.12 0.49 -7.37
N GLU A 69 6.78 0.19 -8.49
CA GLU A 69 7.94 -0.70 -8.48
C GLU A 69 9.12 -0.06 -7.73
N GLY A 70 9.76 -0.85 -6.87
CA GLY A 70 10.89 -0.40 -6.06
C GLY A 70 10.52 0.20 -4.70
N LEU A 71 9.22 0.44 -4.43
CA LEU A 71 8.74 0.81 -3.10
C LEU A 71 8.13 -0.39 -2.40
N SER A 72 8.73 -0.76 -1.27
CA SER A 72 8.14 -1.72 -0.34
C SER A 72 7.97 -1.08 1.03
N THR A 73 6.81 -1.29 1.66
CA THR A 73 6.67 -1.05 3.08
C THR A 73 7.39 -2.16 3.82
N SER A 74 8.72 -2.03 3.93
CA SER A 74 9.47 -2.78 4.92
C SER A 74 8.94 -2.35 6.28
N SER A 75 8.11 -3.19 6.90
CA SER A 75 7.63 -3.03 8.27
C SER A 75 8.76 -3.25 9.29
N SER A 76 9.96 -2.73 9.01
CA SER A 76 10.86 -2.39 10.08
C SER A 76 10.29 -1.13 10.70
N VAL A 77 9.45 -1.35 11.70
CA VAL A 77 9.30 -0.40 12.79
C VAL A 77 10.74 -0.14 13.27
N ILE A 78 11.42 0.84 12.67
CA ILE A 78 12.63 1.39 13.28
C ILE A 78 12.08 2.17 14.46
N ASN A 79 11.88 1.42 15.55
CA ASN A 79 11.69 1.94 16.87
C ASN A 79 12.81 2.97 17.07
N GLN A 80 12.41 4.20 17.35
CA GLN A 80 13.27 5.31 17.69
C GLN A 80 14.02 4.97 18.98
N GLN A 81 15.06 4.14 18.89
CA GLN A 81 16.11 4.13 19.90
C GLN A 81 17.05 5.26 19.53
N SER A 82 16.66 6.44 20.01
CA SER A 82 17.53 7.55 20.35
C SER A 82 18.93 7.06 20.74
N GLN A 83 19.85 7.03 19.76
CA GLN A 83 21.27 6.87 20.07
C GLN A 83 21.76 8.23 20.57
N GLN A 84 21.69 8.40 21.89
CA GLN A 84 22.43 9.44 22.58
C GLN A 84 23.90 9.10 22.45
N LEU A 85 24.60 9.81 21.56
CA LEU A 85 26.05 9.76 21.47
C LEU A 85 26.63 10.48 22.68
N SER A 86 26.99 9.71 23.72
CA SER A 86 27.92 10.20 24.74
C SER A 86 29.32 10.24 24.14
N LEU A 87 29.83 11.44 23.88
CA LEU A 87 31.26 11.67 23.66
C LEU A 87 31.98 11.54 25.00
N PHE A 88 32.96 10.63 25.07
CA PHE A 88 34.06 10.69 26.02
C PHE A 88 35.34 11.02 25.25
#